data_AF-A0A2I1IJC9-F1
#
_entry.id   AF-A0A2I1IJC9-F1
#
_cell.length_a   1.000
_cell.length_b   1.000
_cell.length_c   1.000
_cell.angle_alpha   90.00
_cell.angle_beta   90.00
_cell.angle_gamma   90.00
#
_symmetry.space_group_name_H-M   'P 1'
#
loop_
_entity.id
_entity.type
_entity.pdbx_description
1 polymer ?
#
loop_
_entity_poly.entity_id
_entity_poly.type
_entity_poly.pdbx_seq_one_letter_code
_entity_poly.pdbx_strand_id
1 'polypeptide(L)'
;MTQPEEFRTAMRGYEKNEVDSRLSQLKQEIESLRKALSDARSQVIAADRAKLQIAGELSEAKQQLKKAADDNAAQAGPPGSRIDQLLKIAESQARETLAQATADAETIRNKARADAASSRARMHTESNDTLNSARAEAEATAKAADLRASETIDAAEKRAAELKQTAEREAQQIRDDSAAEKSDSYEALKRELNEKRAAAEKEAADTIAAAKKEADTLLEKAKAEANTLRTEAEKQSAEAKKAADAQAASLAKIRADHEKAENERFTKAQEENQKLQKAAADRAAKADADAKEAAERAEKTRKEALEKADKIIADGKARAQELINEARETAEATLEESAAEAKRSVSAAQSQVDLLTKQRRTITAQMEQLRSMFSAPGLFDDVDLEDDRSDQIKAAAYPTEKIGSKEELEKLKAAEGSAQKKSGTSGKDNKTDEQGDKPAASGQQAAGQSSDAKTAQAKSAGPQPDNKKNGQVGGPSQAKNPNS
;
A
#
# COMPACT_ATOMS: atom_id res chain seq x y z
N MET A 1 -128.70 -9.15 4.80
CA MET A 1 -127.52 -9.95 4.44
C MET A 1 -126.69 -10.08 5.70
N THR A 2 -126.40 -11.29 6.16
CA THR A 2 -125.44 -11.53 7.24
C THR A 2 -124.02 -11.39 6.68
N GLN A 3 -123.10 -10.85 7.48
CA GLN A 3 -121.70 -10.70 7.08
C GLN A 3 -120.98 -12.07 7.08
N PRO A 4 -119.96 -12.26 6.22
CA PRO A 4 -119.07 -13.42 6.32
C PRO A 4 -118.13 -13.23 7.52
N GLU A 5 -118.51 -13.79 8.67
CA GLU A 5 -117.62 -13.96 9.82
C GLU A 5 -116.43 -14.85 9.42
N GLU A 6 -115.23 -14.28 9.32
CA GLU A 6 -114.02 -15.02 8.94
C GLU A 6 -113.46 -15.81 10.14
N PHE A 7 -113.43 -17.14 10.02
CA PHE A 7 -112.81 -18.02 11.02
C PHE A 7 -111.29 -17.80 11.08
N ARG A 8 -110.72 -17.77 12.29
CA ARG A 8 -109.26 -17.63 12.44
C ARG A 8 -108.53 -18.85 11.87
N THR A 9 -107.38 -18.62 11.24
CA THR A 9 -106.54 -19.67 10.64
C THR A 9 -105.33 -20.01 11.52
N ALA A 10 -105.30 -21.25 11.99
CA ALA A 10 -104.15 -21.90 12.61
C ALA A 10 -103.23 -22.54 11.55
N MET A 11 -102.06 -23.03 11.97
CA MET A 11 -101.08 -23.72 11.09
C MET A 11 -101.61 -24.95 10.32
N ARG A 12 -102.83 -25.42 10.59
CA ARG A 12 -103.44 -26.59 9.92
C ARG A 12 -104.86 -26.33 9.39
N GLY A 13 -105.23 -25.07 9.16
CA GLY A 13 -106.56 -24.65 8.71
C GLY A 13 -107.31 -23.85 9.78
N TYR A 14 -108.63 -23.77 9.68
CA TYR A 14 -109.45 -22.96 10.59
C TYR A 14 -109.44 -23.48 12.04
N GLU A 15 -109.57 -22.56 12.99
CA GLU A 15 -109.64 -22.87 14.42
C GLU A 15 -110.87 -23.71 14.76
N LYS A 16 -110.62 -24.97 15.15
CA LYS A 16 -111.68 -25.98 15.29
C LYS A 16 -112.74 -25.55 16.30
N ASN A 17 -112.36 -24.93 17.40
CA ASN A 17 -113.29 -24.53 18.46
C ASN A 17 -114.24 -23.41 18.01
N GLU A 18 -113.78 -22.48 17.16
CA GLU A 18 -114.62 -21.43 16.56
C GLU A 18 -115.62 -22.05 15.56
N VAL A 19 -115.14 -22.98 14.73
CA VAL A 19 -115.96 -23.72 13.76
C VAL A 19 -117.03 -24.58 14.44
N ASP A 20 -116.67 -25.38 15.46
CA ASP A 20 -117.62 -26.24 16.19
C ASP A 20 -118.67 -25.41 16.95
N SER A 21 -118.27 -24.25 17.51
CA SER A 21 -119.19 -23.30 18.13
C SER A 21 -120.19 -22.73 17.12
N ARG A 22 -119.71 -22.25 15.96
CA ARG A 22 -120.56 -21.71 14.89
C ARG A 22 -121.49 -22.77 14.29
N LEU A 23 -121.01 -24.01 14.14
CA LEU A 23 -121.84 -25.16 13.75
C LEU A 23 -122.92 -25.50 14.78
N SER A 24 -122.66 -25.31 16.07
CA SER A 24 -123.67 -25.46 17.13
C SER A 24 -124.75 -24.39 17.03
N GLN A 25 -124.34 -23.12 16.90
CA GLN A 25 -125.24 -21.98 16.74
C GLN A 25 -126.14 -22.12 15.49
N LEU A 26 -125.57 -22.49 14.34
CA LEU A 26 -126.32 -22.71 13.10
C LEU A 26 -127.32 -23.87 13.22
N LYS A 27 -127.00 -24.94 13.98
CA LYS A 27 -127.96 -26.03 14.26
C LYS A 27 -129.14 -25.54 15.11
N GLN A 28 -128.88 -24.71 16.12
CA GLN A 28 -129.94 -24.10 16.95
C GLN A 28 -130.83 -23.14 16.14
N GLU A 29 -130.23 -22.34 15.26
CA GLU A 29 -130.94 -21.43 14.35
C GLU A 29 -131.81 -22.19 13.33
N ILE A 30 -131.30 -23.26 12.73
CA ILE A 30 -132.08 -24.14 11.84
C ILE A 30 -133.26 -24.78 12.56
N GLU A 31 -133.08 -25.22 13.82
CA GLU A 31 -134.15 -25.88 14.57
C GLU A 31 -135.22 -24.90 15.08
N SER A 32 -134.85 -23.67 15.46
CA SER A 32 -135.82 -22.63 15.79
C SER A 32 -136.64 -22.18 14.57
N LEU A 33 -136.00 -22.06 13.39
CA LEU A 33 -136.68 -21.79 12.12
C LEU A 33 -137.62 -22.94 11.70
N ARG A 34 -137.22 -24.20 11.90
CA ARG A 34 -138.10 -25.37 11.67
C ARG A 34 -139.32 -25.35 12.57
N LYS A 35 -139.14 -25.03 13.87
CA LYS A 35 -140.25 -24.88 14.80
C LYS A 35 -141.20 -23.75 14.36
N ALA A 36 -140.68 -22.57 14.06
CA ALA A 36 -141.49 -21.45 13.57
C ALA A 36 -142.27 -21.78 12.28
N LEU A 37 -141.66 -22.55 11.36
CA LEU A 37 -142.33 -23.04 10.16
C LEU A 37 -143.43 -24.07 10.47
N SER A 38 -143.24 -24.94 11.46
CA SER A 38 -144.26 -25.87 11.96
C SER A 38 -145.43 -25.13 12.60
N ASP A 39 -145.14 -24.16 13.47
CA ASP A 39 -146.14 -23.34 14.15
C ASP A 39 -146.97 -22.54 13.13
N ALA A 40 -146.32 -21.90 12.15
CA ALA A 40 -146.99 -21.20 11.05
C ALA A 40 -147.88 -22.11 10.18
N ARG A 41 -147.42 -23.34 9.87
CA ARG A 41 -148.25 -24.35 9.18
C ARG A 41 -149.47 -24.74 10.00
N SER A 42 -149.33 -24.88 11.32
CA SER A 42 -150.47 -25.18 12.21
C SER A 42 -151.53 -24.06 12.21
N GLN A 43 -151.10 -22.79 12.14
CA GLN A 43 -151.99 -21.64 12.05
C GLN A 43 -152.75 -21.58 10.72
N VAL A 44 -152.09 -21.91 9.60
CA VAL A 44 -152.78 -22.04 8.29
C VAL A 44 -153.83 -23.14 8.32
N ILE A 45 -153.50 -24.32 8.86
CA ILE A 45 -154.46 -25.43 9.01
C ILE A 45 -155.65 -25.05 9.91
N ALA A 46 -155.42 -24.27 10.96
CA ALA A 46 -156.49 -23.74 11.80
C ALA A 46 -157.38 -22.72 11.06
N ALA A 47 -156.79 -21.82 10.27
CA ALA A 47 -157.52 -20.85 9.45
C ALA A 47 -158.36 -21.52 8.34
N ASP A 48 -157.81 -22.54 7.66
CA ASP A 48 -158.55 -23.31 6.65
C ASP A 48 -159.70 -24.12 7.27
N ARG A 49 -159.53 -24.66 8.50
CA ARG A 49 -160.63 -25.28 9.25
C ARG A 49 -161.73 -24.28 9.60
N ALA A 50 -161.38 -23.11 10.14
CA ALA A 50 -162.34 -22.05 10.44
C ALA A 50 -163.10 -21.59 9.18
N LYS A 51 -162.39 -21.44 8.05
CA LYS A 51 -162.98 -21.13 6.74
C LYS A 51 -163.95 -22.20 6.25
N LEU A 52 -163.64 -23.49 6.46
CA LEU A 52 -164.55 -24.60 6.14
C LEU A 52 -165.76 -24.65 7.08
N GLN A 53 -165.59 -24.35 8.36
CA GLN A 53 -166.71 -24.24 9.32
C GLN A 53 -167.66 -23.11 8.92
N ILE A 54 -167.15 -21.91 8.66
CA ILE A 54 -167.95 -20.76 8.18
C ILE A 54 -168.64 -21.07 6.84
N ALA A 55 -167.98 -21.81 5.93
CA ALA A 55 -168.61 -22.25 4.69
C ALA A 55 -169.71 -23.29 4.91
N GLY A 56 -169.57 -24.17 5.92
CA GLY A 56 -170.60 -25.09 6.38
C GLY A 56 -171.80 -24.35 6.98
N GLU A 57 -171.56 -23.47 7.95
CA GLU A 57 -172.57 -22.61 8.58
C GLU A 57 -173.32 -21.76 7.54
N LEU A 58 -172.63 -21.19 6.55
CA LEU A 58 -173.24 -20.46 5.44
C LEU A 58 -174.11 -21.37 4.54
N SER A 59 -173.73 -22.64 4.37
CA SER A 59 -174.50 -23.63 3.62
C SER A 59 -175.74 -24.10 4.39
N GLU A 60 -175.60 -24.34 5.70
CA GLU A 60 -176.72 -24.66 6.60
C GLU A 60 -177.69 -23.50 6.71
N ALA A 61 -177.21 -22.26 6.88
CA ALA A 61 -178.04 -21.06 6.86
C ALA A 61 -178.79 -20.92 5.52
N LYS A 62 -178.15 -21.20 4.38
CA LYS A 62 -178.82 -21.23 3.07
C LYS A 62 -179.85 -22.35 2.96
N GLN A 63 -179.59 -23.54 3.51
CA GLN A 63 -180.58 -24.63 3.56
C GLN A 63 -181.74 -24.32 4.51
N GLN A 64 -181.49 -23.70 5.67
CA GLN A 64 -182.53 -23.25 6.59
C GLN A 64 -183.39 -22.15 5.95
N LEU A 65 -182.77 -21.18 5.25
CA LEU A 65 -183.49 -20.14 4.53
C LEU A 65 -184.28 -20.71 3.34
N LYS A 66 -183.76 -21.72 2.63
CA LYS A 66 -184.52 -22.44 1.60
C LYS A 66 -185.68 -23.25 2.19
N LYS A 67 -185.46 -24.03 3.27
CA LYS A 67 -186.53 -24.74 3.98
C LYS A 67 -187.60 -23.77 4.47
N ALA A 68 -187.20 -22.66 5.08
CA ALA A 68 -188.13 -21.62 5.49
C ALA A 68 -188.93 -21.04 4.30
N ALA A 69 -188.33 -20.89 3.12
CA ALA A 69 -189.04 -20.48 1.91
C ALA A 69 -190.00 -21.57 1.38
N ASP A 70 -189.56 -22.83 1.35
CA ASP A 70 -190.35 -23.99 0.92
C ASP A 70 -191.54 -24.24 1.89
N ASP A 71 -191.31 -24.14 3.21
CA ASP A 71 -192.32 -24.31 4.28
C ASP A 71 -193.30 -23.11 4.33
N ASN A 72 -192.82 -21.86 4.15
CA ASN A 72 -193.71 -20.69 4.06
C ASN A 72 -194.52 -20.67 2.75
N ALA A 73 -194.16 -21.45 1.72
CA ALA A 73 -195.00 -21.61 0.54
C ALA A 73 -196.27 -22.45 0.80
N ALA A 74 -196.31 -23.21 1.90
CA ALA A 74 -197.43 -24.08 2.26
C ALA A 74 -198.51 -23.42 3.16
N GLN A 75 -198.30 -22.18 3.65
CA GLN A 75 -199.31 -21.44 4.44
C GLN A 75 -199.60 -20.07 3.81
N ALA A 76 -200.82 -19.93 3.31
CA ALA A 76 -201.19 -18.89 2.34
C ALA A 76 -201.30 -17.47 2.93
N GLY A 77 -200.71 -16.50 2.23
CA GLY A 77 -200.87 -15.07 2.46
C GLY A 77 -200.35 -14.24 1.26
N PRO A 78 -200.80 -12.98 1.04
CA PRO A 78 -200.49 -12.24 -0.19
C PRO A 78 -198.99 -11.93 -0.37
N PRO A 79 -198.40 -12.14 -1.57
CA PRO A 79 -196.94 -12.17 -1.74
C PRO A 79 -196.25 -10.78 -1.82
N GLY A 80 -196.95 -9.73 -2.27
CA GLY A 80 -196.30 -8.45 -2.66
C GLY A 80 -195.54 -7.75 -1.53
N SER A 81 -196.26 -7.29 -0.50
CA SER A 81 -195.67 -6.46 0.58
C SER A 81 -194.60 -7.17 1.39
N ARG A 82 -194.70 -8.51 1.55
CA ARG A 82 -193.70 -9.31 2.28
C ARG A 82 -192.39 -9.44 1.51
N ILE A 83 -192.42 -9.46 0.17
CA ILE A 83 -191.21 -9.46 -0.67
C ILE A 83 -190.49 -8.11 -0.56
N ASP A 84 -191.20 -6.98 -0.68
CA ASP A 84 -190.59 -5.65 -0.49
C ASP A 84 -190.02 -5.48 0.93
N GLN A 85 -190.72 -5.99 1.95
CA GLN A 85 -190.24 -5.94 3.33
C GLN A 85 -189.02 -6.82 3.57
N LEU A 86 -188.96 -8.03 2.99
CA LEU A 86 -187.78 -8.90 3.02
C LEU A 86 -186.61 -8.32 2.23
N LEU A 87 -186.84 -7.74 1.04
CA LEU A 87 -185.82 -7.03 0.27
C LEU A 87 -185.25 -5.85 1.06
N LYS A 88 -186.11 -5.07 1.73
CA LYS A 88 -185.68 -3.93 2.54
C LYS A 88 -184.89 -4.36 3.79
N ILE A 89 -185.27 -5.47 4.43
CA ILE A 89 -184.51 -6.07 5.54
C ILE A 89 -183.15 -6.58 5.04
N ALA A 90 -183.13 -7.32 3.92
CA ALA A 90 -181.91 -7.83 3.31
C ALA A 90 -180.99 -6.71 2.82
N GLU A 91 -181.53 -5.61 2.30
CA GLU A 91 -180.76 -4.43 1.91
C GLU A 91 -180.22 -3.70 3.14
N SER A 92 -181.00 -3.53 4.22
CA SER A 92 -180.47 -2.96 5.47
C SER A 92 -179.38 -3.84 6.07
N GLN A 93 -179.54 -5.17 6.06
CA GLN A 93 -178.57 -6.12 6.56
C GLN A 93 -177.31 -6.17 5.66
N ALA A 94 -177.45 -6.02 4.34
CA ALA A 94 -176.32 -5.90 3.42
C ALA A 94 -175.55 -4.58 3.61
N ARG A 95 -176.26 -3.47 3.84
CA ARG A 95 -175.65 -2.17 4.17
C ARG A 95 -174.96 -2.20 5.54
N GLU A 96 -175.55 -2.87 6.53
CA GLU A 96 -175.01 -3.03 7.89
C GLU A 96 -173.79 -3.95 7.91
N THR A 97 -173.86 -5.13 7.29
CA THR A 97 -172.70 -6.04 7.18
C THR A 97 -171.58 -5.45 6.33
N LEU A 98 -171.89 -4.66 5.29
CA LEU A 98 -170.88 -3.92 4.54
C LEU A 98 -170.26 -2.79 5.38
N ALA A 99 -171.06 -2.05 6.15
CA ALA A 99 -170.56 -1.02 7.07
C ALA A 99 -169.64 -1.62 8.14
N GLN A 100 -170.06 -2.74 8.76
CA GLN A 100 -169.24 -3.50 9.70
C GLN A 100 -167.95 -4.00 9.05
N ALA A 101 -168.03 -4.65 7.89
CA ALA A 101 -166.84 -5.13 7.17
C ALA A 101 -165.89 -4.00 6.76
N THR A 102 -166.39 -2.80 6.44
CA THR A 102 -165.54 -1.63 6.22
C THR A 102 -164.90 -1.10 7.51
N ALA A 103 -165.64 -1.05 8.63
CA ALA A 103 -165.11 -0.64 9.92
C ALA A 103 -164.04 -1.62 10.46
N ASP A 104 -164.26 -2.93 10.28
CA ASP A 104 -163.28 -3.97 10.59
C ASP A 104 -162.05 -3.86 9.68
N ALA A 105 -162.24 -3.65 8.37
CA ALA A 105 -161.14 -3.44 7.44
C ALA A 105 -160.33 -2.17 7.72
N GLU A 106 -160.98 -1.08 8.14
CA GLU A 106 -160.29 0.14 8.59
C GLU A 106 -159.56 -0.07 9.92
N THR A 107 -160.16 -0.79 10.87
CA THR A 107 -159.52 -1.17 12.14
C THR A 107 -158.27 -2.02 11.90
N ILE A 108 -158.36 -3.03 11.03
CA ILE A 108 -157.23 -3.87 10.61
C ILE A 108 -156.16 -3.04 9.89
N ARG A 109 -156.54 -2.14 8.98
CA ARG A 109 -155.59 -1.23 8.29
C ARG A 109 -154.89 -0.28 9.24
N ASN A 110 -155.60 0.29 10.20
CA ASN A 110 -155.05 1.23 11.17
C ASN A 110 -154.15 0.52 12.19
N LYS A 111 -154.52 -0.69 12.64
CA LYS A 111 -153.65 -1.56 13.43
C LYS A 111 -152.37 -1.93 12.65
N ALA A 112 -152.49 -2.43 11.42
CA ALA A 112 -151.33 -2.78 10.59
C ALA A 112 -150.41 -1.58 10.29
N ARG A 113 -150.97 -0.37 10.13
CA ARG A 113 -150.20 0.89 10.03
C ARG A 113 -149.46 1.22 11.33
N ALA A 114 -150.12 1.07 12.48
CA ALA A 114 -149.50 1.32 13.79
C ALA A 114 -148.40 0.29 14.10
N ASP A 115 -148.64 -1.00 13.84
CA ASP A 115 -147.67 -2.08 14.01
C ASP A 115 -146.45 -1.88 13.08
N ALA A 116 -146.68 -1.48 11.82
CA ALA A 116 -145.61 -1.16 10.88
C ALA A 116 -144.82 0.11 11.28
N ALA A 117 -145.48 1.13 11.83
CA ALA A 117 -144.82 2.34 12.35
C ALA A 117 -143.97 2.02 13.60
N SER A 118 -144.52 1.24 14.53
CA SER A 118 -143.82 0.75 15.74
C SER A 118 -142.61 -0.11 15.38
N SER A 119 -142.75 -1.03 14.43
CA SER A 119 -141.66 -1.86 13.91
C SER A 119 -140.55 -1.02 13.28
N ARG A 120 -140.89 -0.05 12.41
CA ARG A 120 -139.91 0.90 11.83
C ARG A 120 -139.23 1.74 12.89
N ALA A 121 -139.96 2.27 13.88
CA ALA A 121 -139.36 3.06 14.96
C ALA A 121 -138.34 2.24 15.75
N ARG A 122 -138.67 0.99 16.12
CA ARG A 122 -137.74 0.06 16.78
C ARG A 122 -136.51 -0.22 15.93
N MET A 123 -136.71 -0.57 14.65
CA MET A 123 -135.61 -0.84 13.71
C MET A 123 -134.70 0.38 13.50
N HIS A 124 -135.26 1.60 13.49
CA HIS A 124 -134.46 2.83 13.41
C HIS A 124 -133.67 3.11 14.70
N THR A 125 -134.25 2.88 15.88
CA THR A 125 -133.53 2.98 17.16
C THR A 125 -132.41 1.95 17.22
N GLU A 126 -132.72 0.66 17.00
CA GLU A 126 -131.75 -0.45 16.99
C GLU A 126 -130.63 -0.25 15.95
N SER A 127 -130.95 0.25 14.76
CA SER A 127 -129.95 0.60 13.74
C SER A 127 -129.09 1.80 14.12
N ASN A 128 -129.60 2.77 14.89
CA ASN A 128 -128.81 3.90 15.37
C ASN A 128 -127.92 3.48 16.54
N ASP A 129 -128.44 2.68 17.47
CA ASP A 129 -127.72 2.20 18.64
C ASP A 129 -126.56 1.28 18.23
N THR A 130 -126.79 0.36 17.28
CA THR A 130 -125.73 -0.48 16.70
C THR A 130 -124.67 0.33 15.94
N LEU A 131 -125.07 1.34 15.15
CA LEU A 131 -124.12 2.24 14.49
C LEU A 131 -123.32 3.09 15.50
N ASN A 132 -123.92 3.48 16.63
CA ASN A 132 -123.25 4.24 17.66
C ASN A 132 -122.29 3.37 18.50
N SER A 133 -122.67 2.12 18.81
CA SER A 133 -121.77 1.14 19.45
C SER A 133 -120.56 0.85 18.57
N ALA A 134 -120.78 0.50 17.29
CA ALA A 134 -119.70 0.23 16.34
C ALA A 134 -118.76 1.43 16.14
N ARG A 135 -119.28 2.67 16.19
CA ARG A 135 -118.44 3.90 16.18
C ARG A 135 -117.62 4.04 17.46
N ALA A 136 -118.21 3.85 18.63
CA ALA A 136 -117.51 3.94 19.91
C ALA A 136 -116.44 2.84 20.06
N GLU A 137 -116.72 1.62 19.60
CA GLU A 137 -115.78 0.50 19.56
C GLU A 137 -114.62 0.75 18.59
N ALA A 138 -114.90 1.32 17.40
CA ALA A 138 -113.88 1.72 16.45
C ALA A 138 -112.99 2.87 17.00
N GLU A 139 -113.58 3.87 17.64
CA GLU A 139 -112.85 4.99 18.26
C GLU A 139 -111.98 4.53 19.44
N ALA A 140 -112.51 3.63 20.29
CA ALA A 140 -111.76 3.00 21.37
C ALA A 140 -110.60 2.14 20.84
N THR A 141 -110.83 1.41 19.74
CA THR A 141 -109.80 0.59 19.08
C THR A 141 -108.70 1.47 18.48
N ALA A 142 -109.06 2.58 17.82
CA ALA A 142 -108.10 3.55 17.28
C ALA A 142 -107.25 4.17 18.39
N LYS A 143 -107.89 4.72 19.44
CA LYS A 143 -107.18 5.29 20.61
C LYS A 143 -106.25 4.27 21.30
N ALA A 144 -106.67 3.01 21.38
CA ALA A 144 -105.85 1.94 21.93
C ALA A 144 -104.74 1.45 20.96
N ALA A 145 -104.83 1.73 19.66
CA ALA A 145 -103.73 1.53 18.72
C ALA A 145 -102.73 2.68 18.81
N ASP A 146 -103.20 3.93 18.81
CA ASP A 146 -102.38 5.14 18.93
C ASP A 146 -101.56 5.16 20.21
N LEU A 147 -102.16 4.81 21.36
CA LEU A 147 -101.44 4.70 22.64
C LEU A 147 -100.31 3.66 22.57
N ARG A 148 -100.58 2.46 22.05
CA ARG A 148 -99.56 1.40 21.90
C ARG A 148 -98.48 1.79 20.89
N ALA A 149 -98.82 2.51 19.83
CA ALA A 149 -97.84 3.06 18.90
C ALA A 149 -96.92 4.06 19.60
N SER A 150 -97.46 5.00 20.38
CA SER A 150 -96.66 5.93 21.19
C SER A 150 -95.78 5.19 22.20
N GLU A 151 -96.32 4.22 22.95
CA GLU A 151 -95.57 3.42 23.92
C GLU A 151 -94.42 2.63 23.28
N THR A 152 -94.61 2.09 22.07
CA THR A 152 -93.56 1.37 21.34
C THR A 152 -92.50 2.29 20.77
N ILE A 153 -92.86 3.51 20.33
CA ILE A 153 -91.90 4.54 19.91
C ILE A 153 -91.08 5.02 21.12
N ASP A 154 -91.73 5.43 22.21
CA ASP A 154 -91.10 5.80 23.48
C ASP A 154 -90.09 4.75 23.97
N ALA A 155 -90.47 3.46 23.91
CA ALA A 155 -89.61 2.36 24.32
C ALA A 155 -88.45 2.11 23.35
N ALA A 156 -88.64 2.37 22.04
CA ALA A 156 -87.57 2.29 21.05
C ALA A 156 -86.58 3.45 21.19
N GLU A 157 -87.05 4.68 21.40
CA GLU A 157 -86.20 5.85 21.61
C GLU A 157 -85.37 5.74 22.90
N LYS A 158 -85.98 5.30 24.01
CA LYS A 158 -85.25 5.08 25.28
C LYS A 158 -84.14 4.03 25.11
N ARG A 159 -84.44 2.89 24.47
CA ARG A 159 -83.42 1.86 24.15
C ARG A 159 -82.33 2.38 23.22
N ALA A 160 -82.68 3.18 22.21
CA ALA A 160 -81.71 3.78 21.29
C ALA A 160 -80.79 4.78 22.02
N ALA A 161 -81.32 5.57 22.95
CA ALA A 161 -80.54 6.48 23.79
C ALA A 161 -79.62 5.73 24.77
N GLU A 162 -80.11 4.65 25.41
CA GLU A 162 -79.33 3.77 26.29
C GLU A 162 -78.19 3.06 25.55
N LEU A 163 -78.47 2.49 24.37
CA LEU A 163 -77.46 1.87 23.50
C LEU A 163 -76.43 2.89 23.02
N LYS A 164 -76.87 4.09 22.58
CA LYS A 164 -75.97 5.16 22.18
C LYS A 164 -75.07 5.60 23.34
N GLN A 165 -75.63 5.84 24.53
CA GLN A 165 -74.86 6.26 25.70
C GLN A 165 -73.87 5.17 26.16
N THR A 166 -74.22 3.90 25.97
CA THR A 166 -73.33 2.76 26.25
C THR A 166 -72.18 2.72 25.26
N ALA A 167 -72.46 2.79 23.96
CA ALA A 167 -71.43 2.87 22.91
C ALA A 167 -70.53 4.12 23.04
N GLU A 168 -71.08 5.26 23.47
CA GLU A 168 -70.29 6.47 23.75
C GLU A 168 -69.35 6.30 24.95
N ARG A 169 -69.78 5.61 26.02
CA ARG A 169 -68.92 5.23 27.15
C ARG A 169 -67.83 4.24 26.74
N GLU A 170 -68.19 3.16 26.06
CA GLU A 170 -67.25 2.14 25.57
C GLU A 170 -66.21 2.75 24.61
N ALA A 171 -66.66 3.56 23.65
CA ALA A 171 -65.77 4.25 22.72
C ALA A 171 -64.91 5.32 23.40
N GLN A 172 -65.31 5.86 24.57
CA GLN A 172 -64.45 6.74 25.38
C GLN A 172 -63.43 5.92 26.17
N GLN A 173 -63.86 4.85 26.86
CA GLN A 173 -62.97 3.94 27.57
C GLN A 173 -61.87 3.38 26.65
N ILE A 174 -62.23 2.87 25.46
CA ILE A 174 -61.26 2.36 24.48
C ILE A 174 -60.25 3.45 24.04
N ARG A 175 -60.65 4.72 24.01
CA ARG A 175 -59.75 5.85 23.71
C ARG A 175 -58.82 6.16 24.88
N ASP A 176 -59.31 6.11 26.11
CA ASP A 176 -58.53 6.38 27.33
C ASP A 176 -57.57 5.23 27.65
N ASP A 177 -58.02 3.97 27.57
CA ASP A 177 -57.20 2.76 27.68
C ASP A 177 -56.08 2.79 26.62
N SER A 178 -56.42 3.05 25.35
CA SER A 178 -55.42 3.15 24.29
C SER A 178 -54.54 4.42 24.38
N ALA A 179 -54.90 5.43 25.17
CA ALA A 179 -54.01 6.55 25.50
C ALA A 179 -53.03 6.18 26.61
N ALA A 180 -53.50 5.46 27.64
CA ALA A 180 -52.66 4.91 28.71
C ALA A 180 -51.62 3.91 28.16
N GLU A 181 -52.04 2.93 27.34
CA GLU A 181 -51.13 1.98 26.69
C GLU A 181 -50.02 2.67 25.89
N LYS A 182 -50.34 3.75 25.16
CA LYS A 182 -49.36 4.54 24.40
C LYS A 182 -48.40 5.30 25.32
N SER A 183 -48.91 5.87 26.42
CA SER A 183 -48.10 6.56 27.43
C SER A 183 -47.12 5.60 28.11
N ASP A 184 -47.59 4.45 28.55
CA ASP A 184 -46.76 3.43 29.22
C ASP A 184 -45.74 2.81 28.26
N SER A 185 -46.15 2.52 27.01
CA SER A 185 -45.23 2.08 25.96
C SER A 185 -44.15 3.12 25.65
N TYR A 186 -44.52 4.41 25.63
CA TYR A 186 -43.58 5.51 25.39
C TYR A 186 -42.57 5.66 26.53
N GLU A 187 -43.02 5.65 27.80
CA GLU A 187 -42.12 5.71 28.96
C GLU A 187 -41.28 4.43 29.13
N ALA A 188 -41.78 3.26 28.72
CA ALA A 188 -40.98 2.03 28.63
C ALA A 188 -39.85 2.16 27.59
N LEU A 189 -40.19 2.47 26.34
CA LEU A 189 -39.21 2.67 25.25
C LEU A 189 -38.19 3.78 25.57
N LYS A 190 -38.62 4.84 26.27
CA LYS A 190 -37.77 5.94 26.74
C LYS A 190 -36.80 5.51 27.85
N ARG A 191 -37.22 4.62 28.76
CA ARG A 191 -36.33 3.99 29.75
C ARG A 191 -35.31 3.08 29.07
N GLU A 192 -35.75 2.20 28.18
CA GLU A 192 -34.87 1.32 27.39
C GLU A 192 -33.86 2.11 26.56
N LEU A 193 -34.29 3.16 25.85
CA LEU A 193 -33.41 4.02 25.06
C LEU A 193 -32.35 4.71 25.92
N ASN A 194 -32.72 5.17 27.12
CA ASN A 194 -31.77 5.78 28.05
C ASN A 194 -30.80 4.76 28.65
N GLU A 195 -31.25 3.53 28.94
CA GLU A 195 -30.38 2.42 29.35
C GLU A 195 -29.38 2.06 28.25
N LYS A 196 -29.83 1.90 26.99
CA LYS A 196 -28.95 1.59 25.86
C LYS A 196 -27.97 2.73 25.55
N ARG A 197 -28.36 3.99 25.74
CA ARG A 197 -27.45 5.14 25.67
C ARG A 197 -26.39 5.08 26.76
N ALA A 198 -26.79 4.94 28.03
CA ALA A 198 -25.84 4.86 29.15
C ALA A 198 -24.87 3.66 29.02
N ALA A 199 -25.36 2.51 28.51
CA ALA A 199 -24.52 1.36 28.21
C ALA A 199 -23.50 1.64 27.09
N ALA A 200 -23.94 2.23 25.97
CA ALA A 200 -23.06 2.58 24.85
C ALA A 200 -22.06 3.70 25.18
N GLU A 201 -22.48 4.70 25.97
CA GLU A 201 -21.61 5.76 26.49
C GLU A 201 -20.54 5.19 27.43
N LYS A 202 -20.90 4.22 28.28
CA LYS A 202 -19.94 3.50 29.11
C LYS A 202 -18.98 2.65 28.26
N GLU A 203 -19.48 1.88 27.29
CA GLU A 203 -18.64 1.06 26.41
C GLU A 203 -17.66 1.92 25.59
N ALA A 204 -18.10 3.09 25.11
CA ALA A 204 -17.23 4.08 24.48
C ALA A 204 -16.18 4.65 25.45
N ALA A 205 -16.54 4.92 26.71
CA ALA A 205 -15.58 5.38 27.72
C ALA A 205 -14.55 4.29 28.10
N ASP A 206 -14.99 3.06 28.31
CA ASP A 206 -14.16 1.90 28.66
C ASP A 206 -13.19 1.56 27.51
N THR A 207 -13.64 1.59 26.25
CA THR A 207 -12.78 1.36 25.07
C THR A 207 -11.78 2.50 24.84
N ILE A 208 -12.17 3.76 25.03
CA ILE A 208 -11.24 4.91 24.98
C ILE A 208 -10.20 4.83 26.10
N ALA A 209 -10.58 4.39 27.31
CA ALA A 209 -9.66 4.19 28.42
C ALA A 209 -8.67 3.05 28.17
N ALA A 210 -9.13 1.93 27.61
CA ALA A 210 -8.28 0.81 27.19
C ALA A 210 -7.27 1.25 26.10
N ALA A 211 -7.74 1.88 25.03
CA ALA A 211 -6.90 2.34 23.92
C ALA A 211 -5.83 3.36 24.38
N LYS A 212 -6.17 4.27 25.30
CA LYS A 212 -5.18 5.18 25.93
C LYS A 212 -4.12 4.41 26.71
N LYS A 213 -4.53 3.48 27.58
CA LYS A 213 -3.61 2.66 28.38
C LYS A 213 -2.68 1.80 27.50
N GLU A 214 -3.18 1.28 26.38
CA GLU A 214 -2.37 0.56 25.39
C GLU A 214 -1.39 1.49 24.68
N ALA A 215 -1.82 2.68 24.25
CA ALA A 215 -0.95 3.69 23.65
C ALA A 215 0.16 4.14 24.62
N ASP A 216 -0.16 4.43 25.88
CA ASP A 216 0.83 4.77 26.92
C ASP A 216 1.82 3.62 27.15
N THR A 217 1.33 2.37 27.19
CA THR A 217 2.17 1.17 27.33
C THR A 217 3.11 0.98 26.12
N LEU A 218 2.65 1.28 24.90
CA LEU A 218 3.45 1.24 23.69
C LEU A 218 4.49 2.37 23.65
N LEU A 219 4.13 3.58 24.11
CA LEU A 219 5.05 4.71 24.20
C LEU A 219 6.16 4.45 25.23
N GLU A 220 5.87 3.89 26.40
CA GLU A 220 6.92 3.54 27.37
C GLU A 220 7.82 2.41 26.89
N LYS A 221 7.28 1.40 26.19
CA LYS A 221 8.11 0.37 25.52
C LYS A 221 9.02 0.99 24.46
N ALA A 222 8.49 1.81 23.56
CA ALA A 222 9.27 2.48 22.52
C ALA A 222 10.34 3.42 23.11
N LYS A 223 10.06 4.12 24.22
CA LYS A 223 11.06 4.90 24.96
C LYS A 223 12.14 4.02 25.59
N ALA A 224 11.77 2.87 26.16
CA ALA A 224 12.73 1.94 26.74
C ALA A 224 13.66 1.36 25.65
N GLU A 225 13.10 0.90 24.53
CA GLU A 225 13.84 0.40 23.37
C GLU A 225 14.72 1.47 22.72
N ALA A 226 14.23 2.70 22.56
CA ALA A 226 15.05 3.81 22.06
C ALA A 226 16.21 4.15 23.01
N ASN A 227 16.01 4.09 24.33
CA ASN A 227 17.06 4.32 25.31
C ASN A 227 18.10 3.18 25.31
N THR A 228 17.69 1.91 25.25
CA THR A 228 18.65 0.78 25.21
C THR A 228 19.47 0.81 23.93
N LEU A 229 18.84 1.04 22.78
CA LEU A 229 19.53 1.24 21.49
C LEU A 229 20.51 2.41 21.54
N ARG A 230 20.13 3.54 22.16
CA ARG A 230 21.05 4.68 22.35
C ARG A 230 22.25 4.29 23.21
N THR A 231 22.04 3.64 24.37
CA THR A 231 23.15 3.26 25.26
C THR A 231 24.09 2.23 24.64
N GLU A 232 23.58 1.30 23.83
CA GLU A 232 24.42 0.33 23.12
C GLU A 232 25.18 0.99 21.96
N ALA A 233 24.57 1.94 21.24
CA ALA A 233 25.27 2.74 20.22
C ALA A 233 26.34 3.67 20.83
N GLU A 234 26.08 4.29 21.98
CA GLU A 234 27.05 5.08 22.75
C GLU A 234 28.24 4.21 23.20
N LYS A 235 27.96 3.00 23.73
CA LYS A 235 28.96 2.00 24.10
C LYS A 235 29.80 1.56 22.90
N GLN A 236 29.17 1.15 21.79
CA GLN A 236 29.87 0.75 20.56
C GLN A 236 30.71 1.90 19.99
N SER A 237 30.24 3.15 20.05
CA SER A 237 31.02 4.33 19.66
C SER A 237 32.24 4.54 20.57
N ALA A 238 32.11 4.32 21.89
CA ALA A 238 33.22 4.42 22.83
C ALA A 238 34.24 3.28 22.67
N GLU A 239 33.78 2.06 22.37
CA GLU A 239 34.63 0.91 22.07
C GLU A 239 35.38 1.09 20.74
N ALA A 240 34.70 1.57 19.69
CA ALA A 240 35.31 1.89 18.40
C ALA A 240 36.36 3.01 18.52
N LYS A 241 36.10 4.06 19.32
CA LYS A 241 37.08 5.11 19.63
C LYS A 241 38.31 4.53 20.33
N LYS A 242 38.14 3.77 21.42
CA LYS A 242 39.25 3.10 22.12
C LYS A 242 40.07 2.19 21.18
N ALA A 243 39.43 1.48 20.26
CA ALA A 243 40.10 0.65 19.27
C ALA A 243 40.92 1.49 18.27
N ALA A 244 40.36 2.61 17.79
CA ALA A 244 41.06 3.56 16.91
C ALA A 244 42.25 4.23 17.63
N ASP A 245 42.06 4.67 18.88
CA ASP A 245 43.12 5.25 19.73
C ASP A 245 44.26 4.24 19.98
N ALA A 246 43.92 2.98 20.25
CA ALA A 246 44.90 1.90 20.41
C ALA A 246 45.66 1.59 19.11
N GLN A 247 44.99 1.61 17.95
CA GLN A 247 45.65 1.49 16.64
C GLN A 247 46.55 2.70 16.35
N ALA A 248 46.11 3.92 16.65
CA ALA A 248 46.90 5.13 16.48
C ALA A 248 48.16 5.11 17.37
N ALA A 249 48.04 4.68 18.63
CA ALA A 249 49.16 4.50 19.55
C ALA A 249 50.14 3.40 19.06
N SER A 250 49.61 2.28 18.53
CA SER A 250 50.42 1.21 17.93
C SER A 250 51.20 1.72 16.71
N LEU A 251 50.54 2.44 15.80
CA LEU A 251 51.17 3.05 14.62
C LEU A 251 52.19 4.13 15.00
N ALA A 252 51.91 4.93 16.03
CA ALA A 252 52.87 5.91 16.56
C ALA A 252 54.11 5.21 17.15
N LYS A 253 53.94 4.11 17.89
CA LYS A 253 55.06 3.30 18.37
C LYS A 253 55.88 2.71 17.22
N ILE A 254 55.23 2.09 16.23
CA ILE A 254 55.91 1.52 15.05
C ILE A 254 56.72 2.60 14.30
N ARG A 255 56.17 3.82 14.18
CA ARG A 255 56.89 4.97 13.60
C ARG A 255 58.10 5.38 14.44
N ALA A 256 57.97 5.49 15.76
CA ALA A 256 59.07 5.83 16.65
C ALA A 256 60.17 4.75 16.68
N ASP A 257 59.78 3.46 16.67
CA ASP A 257 60.71 2.33 16.56
C ASP A 257 61.43 2.34 15.19
N HIS A 258 60.74 2.70 14.10
CA HIS A 258 61.35 2.85 12.76
C HIS A 258 62.29 4.05 12.68
N GLU A 259 61.87 5.23 13.15
CA GLU A 259 62.68 6.45 13.20
C GLU A 259 63.93 6.24 14.05
N LYS A 260 63.82 5.54 15.19
CA LYS A 260 64.98 5.13 15.99
C LYS A 260 65.89 4.17 15.22
N ALA A 261 65.34 3.19 14.50
CA ALA A 261 66.12 2.25 13.70
C ALA A 261 66.81 2.92 12.49
N GLU A 262 66.19 3.92 11.87
CA GLU A 262 66.80 4.74 10.82
C GLU A 262 67.88 5.66 11.38
N ASN A 263 67.65 6.32 12.51
CA ASN A 263 68.67 7.11 13.20
C ASN A 263 69.87 6.24 13.62
N GLU A 264 69.64 5.03 14.15
CA GLU A 264 70.71 4.07 14.47
C GLU A 264 71.45 3.55 13.22
N ARG A 265 70.78 3.41 12.07
CA ARG A 265 71.43 3.07 10.80
C ARG A 265 72.23 4.26 10.27
N PHE A 266 71.70 5.47 10.39
CA PHE A 266 72.33 6.71 9.93
C PHE A 266 73.58 7.05 10.76
N THR A 267 73.55 6.90 12.09
CA THR A 267 74.75 7.08 12.92
C THR A 267 75.81 6.03 12.63
N LYS A 268 75.44 4.74 12.49
CA LYS A 268 76.37 3.68 12.07
C LYS A 268 76.96 3.97 10.68
N ALA A 269 76.15 4.40 9.72
CA ALA A 269 76.62 4.79 8.39
C ALA A 269 77.50 6.05 8.42
N GLN A 270 77.24 7.03 9.29
CA GLN A 270 78.13 8.18 9.51
C GLN A 270 79.45 7.76 10.14
N GLU A 271 79.43 6.91 11.17
CA GLU A 271 80.65 6.35 11.76
C GLU A 271 81.47 5.56 10.74
N GLU A 272 80.85 4.73 9.92
CA GLU A 272 81.52 3.97 8.85
C GLU A 272 82.06 4.91 7.78
N ASN A 273 81.33 5.95 7.38
CA ASN A 273 81.85 6.98 6.48
C ASN A 273 83.00 7.77 7.10
N GLN A 274 82.97 8.08 8.40
CA GLN A 274 84.09 8.73 9.09
C GLN A 274 85.30 7.80 9.21
N LYS A 275 85.10 6.49 9.48
CA LYS A 275 86.16 5.46 9.50
C LYS A 275 86.77 5.30 8.10
N LEU A 276 85.96 5.30 7.04
CA LEU A 276 86.42 5.24 5.64
C LEU A 276 87.11 6.53 5.19
N GLN A 277 86.58 7.71 5.53
CA GLN A 277 87.23 9.00 5.25
C GLN A 277 88.55 9.13 6.00
N LYS A 278 88.61 8.72 7.27
CA LYS A 278 89.86 8.67 8.02
C LYS A 278 90.83 7.67 7.40
N ALA A 279 90.43 6.44 7.10
CA ALA A 279 91.30 5.46 6.45
C ALA A 279 91.77 5.92 5.05
N ALA A 280 90.95 6.68 4.32
CA ALA A 280 91.33 7.31 3.06
C ALA A 280 92.30 8.48 3.27
N ALA A 281 92.12 9.29 4.31
CA ALA A 281 93.03 10.38 4.68
C ALA A 281 94.37 9.86 5.22
N ASP A 282 94.37 8.84 6.08
CA ASP A 282 95.56 8.14 6.57
C ASP A 282 96.31 7.48 5.38
N ARG A 283 95.58 6.92 4.41
CA ARG A 283 96.15 6.36 3.17
C ARG A 283 96.68 7.43 2.21
N ALA A 284 96.02 8.59 2.11
CA ALA A 284 96.47 9.73 1.32
C ALA A 284 97.73 10.35 1.95
N ALA A 285 97.70 10.66 3.25
CA ALA A 285 98.85 11.16 4.01
C ALA A 285 100.03 10.18 3.98
N LYS A 286 99.77 8.86 3.99
CA LYS A 286 100.83 7.87 3.73
C LYS A 286 101.34 7.94 2.29
N ALA A 287 100.48 8.02 1.29
CA ALA A 287 100.92 8.15 -0.11
C ALA A 287 101.71 9.45 -0.36
N ASP A 288 101.32 10.55 0.27
CA ASP A 288 102.02 11.84 0.25
C ASP A 288 103.36 11.75 0.98
N ALA A 289 103.44 11.00 2.09
CA ALA A 289 104.70 10.73 2.79
C ALA A 289 105.63 9.81 1.97
N ASP A 290 105.11 8.70 1.42
CA ASP A 290 105.85 7.79 0.53
C ASP A 290 106.35 8.55 -0.72
N ALA A 291 105.54 9.46 -1.28
CA ALA A 291 105.90 10.32 -2.40
C ALA A 291 106.90 11.41 -2.01
N LYS A 292 106.79 12.02 -0.82
CA LYS A 292 107.76 12.98 -0.29
C LYS A 292 109.10 12.33 -0.01
N GLU A 293 109.13 11.14 0.60
CA GLU A 293 110.36 10.36 0.75
C GLU A 293 110.94 9.96 -0.62
N ALA A 294 110.10 9.56 -1.59
CA ALA A 294 110.58 9.28 -2.95
C ALA A 294 111.18 10.53 -3.61
N ALA A 295 110.58 11.71 -3.42
CA ALA A 295 111.11 12.99 -3.89
C ALA A 295 112.41 13.39 -3.18
N GLU A 296 112.50 13.23 -1.85
CA GLU A 296 113.72 13.48 -1.06
C GLU A 296 114.86 12.50 -1.43
N ARG A 297 114.55 11.22 -1.66
CA ARG A 297 115.50 10.24 -2.19
C ARG A 297 115.96 10.60 -3.62
N ALA A 298 115.06 11.09 -4.48
CA ALA A 298 115.39 11.54 -5.84
C ALA A 298 116.23 12.83 -5.83
N GLU A 299 115.90 13.80 -4.96
CA GLU A 299 116.69 14.99 -4.67
C GLU A 299 118.09 14.63 -4.17
N LYS A 300 118.20 13.69 -3.23
CA LYS A 300 119.49 13.20 -2.71
C LYS A 300 120.30 12.52 -3.80
N THR A 301 119.70 11.62 -4.56
CA THR A 301 120.35 10.96 -5.71
C THR A 301 120.78 12.00 -6.76
N ARG A 302 119.99 13.05 -7.01
CA ARG A 302 120.35 14.16 -7.90
C ARG A 302 121.54 14.96 -7.36
N LYS A 303 121.58 15.27 -6.06
CA LYS A 303 122.71 15.95 -5.40
C LYS A 303 123.96 15.09 -5.45
N GLU A 304 123.89 13.82 -5.05
CA GLU A 304 125.00 12.87 -5.15
C GLU A 304 125.49 12.67 -6.59
N ALA A 305 124.60 12.70 -7.59
CA ALA A 305 124.97 12.61 -9.00
C ALA A 305 125.64 13.89 -9.52
N LEU A 306 125.19 15.08 -9.08
CA LEU A 306 125.84 16.35 -9.38
C LEU A 306 127.21 16.44 -8.72
N GLU A 307 127.34 16.12 -7.43
CA GLU A 307 128.63 16.06 -6.73
C GLU A 307 129.61 15.06 -7.38
N LYS A 308 129.12 13.93 -7.90
CA LYS A 308 129.93 12.98 -8.69
C LYS A 308 130.33 13.57 -10.04
N ALA A 309 129.43 14.27 -10.73
CA ALA A 309 129.73 14.95 -11.99
C ALA A 309 130.76 16.09 -11.81
N ASP A 310 130.60 16.92 -10.77
CA ASP A 310 131.51 18.01 -10.43
C ASP A 310 132.90 17.47 -10.04
N LYS A 311 132.97 16.35 -9.31
CA LYS A 311 134.24 15.63 -9.05
C LYS A 311 134.87 15.09 -10.34
N ILE A 312 134.10 14.46 -11.23
CA ILE A 312 134.61 13.98 -12.53
C ILE A 312 135.12 15.15 -13.40
N ILE A 313 134.47 16.31 -13.34
CA ILE A 313 134.90 17.54 -14.03
C ILE A 313 136.16 18.13 -13.37
N ALA A 314 136.29 18.07 -12.05
CA ALA A 314 137.48 18.51 -11.32
C ALA A 314 138.69 17.59 -11.59
N ASP A 315 138.53 16.27 -11.45
CA ASP A 315 139.55 15.26 -11.76
C ASP A 315 139.96 15.32 -13.23
N GLY A 316 139.00 15.52 -14.14
CA GLY A 316 139.26 15.70 -15.57
C GLY A 316 140.07 16.96 -15.88
N LYS A 317 139.79 18.07 -15.19
CA LYS A 317 140.60 19.30 -15.29
C LYS A 317 141.99 19.13 -14.69
N ALA A 318 142.10 18.46 -13.54
CA ALA A 318 143.37 18.19 -12.88
C ALA A 318 144.30 17.38 -13.80
N ARG A 319 143.82 16.25 -14.35
CA ARG A 319 144.58 15.43 -15.30
C ARG A 319 144.91 16.16 -16.59
N ALA A 320 144.01 17.00 -17.11
CA ALA A 320 144.32 17.82 -18.29
C ALA A 320 145.45 18.83 -18.00
N GLN A 321 145.48 19.41 -16.79
CA GLN A 321 146.53 20.32 -16.35
C GLN A 321 147.88 19.60 -16.14
N GLU A 322 147.83 18.40 -15.58
CA GLU A 322 148.97 17.51 -15.34
C GLU A 322 149.66 17.11 -16.66
N LEU A 323 148.87 16.62 -17.63
CA LEU A 323 149.34 16.22 -18.96
C LEU A 323 149.89 17.41 -19.78
N ILE A 324 149.38 18.63 -19.57
CA ILE A 324 149.93 19.87 -20.16
C ILE A 324 151.30 20.24 -19.55
N ASN A 325 151.55 19.93 -18.28
CA ASN A 325 152.85 20.18 -17.64
C ASN A 325 153.88 19.13 -18.08
N GLU A 326 153.49 17.86 -18.13
CA GLU A 326 154.33 16.75 -18.58
C GLU A 326 154.79 16.93 -20.05
N ALA A 327 153.89 17.46 -20.90
CA ALA A 327 154.19 17.86 -22.27
C ALA A 327 155.06 19.13 -22.40
N ARG A 328 155.26 19.89 -21.31
CA ARG A 328 156.18 21.04 -21.27
C ARG A 328 157.58 20.64 -20.80
N GLU A 329 157.70 19.85 -19.73
CA GLU A 329 159.01 19.36 -19.27
C GLU A 329 159.73 18.55 -20.38
N THR A 330 158.99 17.72 -21.12
CA THR A 330 159.54 16.98 -22.28
C THR A 330 159.94 17.87 -23.47
N ALA A 331 159.28 19.03 -23.65
CA ALA A 331 159.64 20.00 -24.67
C ALA A 331 160.84 20.89 -24.26
N GLU A 332 160.97 21.22 -22.98
CA GLU A 332 162.09 22.00 -22.46
C GLU A 332 163.38 21.16 -22.40
N ALA A 333 163.29 19.89 -21.97
CA ALA A 333 164.43 18.96 -21.95
C ALA A 333 165.05 18.74 -23.35
N THR A 334 164.21 18.54 -24.38
CA THR A 334 164.69 18.32 -25.76
C THR A 334 165.28 19.56 -26.42
N LEU A 335 164.87 20.77 -26.00
CA LEU A 335 165.49 22.03 -26.42
C LEU A 335 166.86 22.26 -25.75
N GLU A 336 167.00 21.95 -24.45
CA GLU A 336 168.24 22.16 -23.72
C GLU A 336 169.34 21.16 -24.13
N GLU A 337 168.99 19.90 -24.41
CA GLU A 337 169.89 18.89 -24.98
C GLU A 337 170.41 19.31 -26.37
N SER A 338 169.51 19.73 -27.26
CA SER A 338 169.84 20.25 -28.59
C SER A 338 170.79 21.46 -28.54
N ALA A 339 170.59 22.35 -27.56
CA ALA A 339 171.45 23.52 -27.36
C ALA A 339 172.85 23.16 -26.81
N ALA A 340 172.96 22.07 -26.05
CA ALA A 340 174.24 21.61 -25.50
C ALA A 340 175.15 20.99 -26.58
N GLU A 341 174.59 20.21 -27.51
CA GLU A 341 175.36 19.59 -28.60
C GLU A 341 175.88 20.61 -29.62
N ALA A 342 175.02 21.54 -30.05
CA ALA A 342 175.40 22.62 -30.97
C ALA A 342 176.56 23.49 -30.43
N LYS A 343 176.68 23.61 -29.10
CA LYS A 343 177.76 24.36 -28.44
C LYS A 343 179.08 23.58 -28.40
N ARG A 344 179.04 22.24 -28.38
CA ARG A 344 180.21 21.37 -28.39
C ARG A 344 180.84 21.28 -29.79
N SER A 345 180.03 21.12 -30.83
CA SER A 345 180.52 21.00 -32.22
C SER A 345 181.26 22.24 -32.72
N VAL A 346 180.73 23.44 -32.44
CA VAL A 346 181.39 24.72 -32.78
C VAL A 346 182.75 24.86 -32.06
N SER A 347 182.79 24.57 -30.76
CA SER A 347 184.04 24.68 -29.97
C SER A 347 185.13 23.69 -30.43
N ALA A 348 184.73 22.49 -30.86
CA ALA A 348 185.66 21.52 -31.46
C ALA A 348 186.25 22.04 -32.78
N ALA A 349 185.41 22.52 -33.70
CA ALA A 349 185.84 23.04 -35.00
C ALA A 349 186.78 24.25 -34.89
N GLN A 350 186.54 25.17 -33.96
CA GLN A 350 187.41 26.33 -33.73
C GLN A 350 188.87 25.93 -33.44
N SER A 351 189.06 24.89 -32.62
CA SER A 351 190.39 24.47 -32.14
C SER A 351 191.30 23.91 -33.25
N GLN A 352 190.74 23.27 -34.28
CA GLN A 352 191.49 22.74 -35.41
C GLN A 352 192.02 23.85 -36.33
N VAL A 353 191.29 24.97 -36.45
CA VAL A 353 191.69 26.13 -37.29
C VAL A 353 192.90 26.87 -36.70
N ASP A 354 192.95 27.04 -35.38
CA ASP A 354 194.04 27.77 -34.71
C ASP A 354 195.38 27.02 -34.73
N LEU A 355 195.35 25.68 -34.62
CA LEU A 355 196.57 24.87 -34.64
C LEU A 355 197.28 24.95 -36.00
N LEU A 356 196.52 24.78 -37.10
CA LEU A 356 197.00 24.94 -38.48
C LEU A 356 197.52 26.37 -38.74
N THR A 357 196.83 27.37 -38.18
CA THR A 357 197.18 28.80 -38.33
C THR A 357 198.50 29.17 -37.62
N LYS A 358 198.91 28.43 -36.57
CA LYS A 358 200.21 28.62 -35.91
C LYS A 358 201.37 28.06 -36.72
N GLN A 359 201.30 26.81 -37.19
CA GLN A 359 202.42 26.20 -37.91
C GLN A 359 202.66 26.81 -39.30
N ARG A 360 201.60 27.29 -39.99
CA ARG A 360 201.75 28.01 -41.28
C ARG A 360 202.62 29.27 -41.17
N ARG A 361 202.62 29.95 -40.02
CA ARG A 361 203.47 31.14 -39.79
C ARG A 361 204.96 30.79 -39.70
N THR A 362 205.33 29.67 -39.08
CA THR A 362 206.73 29.25 -38.98
C THR A 362 207.30 28.83 -40.33
N ILE A 363 206.51 28.15 -41.17
CA ILE A 363 206.95 27.70 -42.51
C ILE A 363 207.04 28.89 -43.49
N THR A 364 206.16 29.89 -43.35
CA THR A 364 206.18 31.11 -44.18
C THR A 364 207.17 32.17 -43.67
N ALA A 365 207.90 31.88 -42.57
CA ALA A 365 209.20 32.50 -42.29
C ALA A 365 210.35 31.75 -42.99
N GLN A 366 210.08 31.36 -44.24
CA GLN A 366 210.89 31.64 -45.42
C GLN A 366 212.40 31.81 -45.18
N MET A 367 213.21 30.80 -45.52
CA MET A 367 213.65 30.51 -46.90
C MET A 367 214.56 31.57 -47.55
N GLU A 368 214.77 32.72 -46.93
CA GLU A 368 215.74 33.71 -47.44
C GLU A 368 217.18 33.27 -47.11
N GLN A 369 217.48 33.02 -45.82
CA GLN A 369 218.83 32.72 -45.35
C GLN A 369 219.22 31.23 -45.38
N LEU A 370 218.83 30.52 -46.44
CA LEU A 370 219.75 29.60 -47.15
C LEU A 370 219.14 29.14 -48.49
N ARG A 371 218.79 30.10 -49.34
CA ARG A 371 218.53 29.92 -50.79
C ARG A 371 219.80 29.53 -51.59
N SER A 372 220.70 28.78 -50.95
CA SER A 372 222.06 28.46 -51.37
C SER A 372 222.46 27.00 -51.08
N MET A 373 221.50 26.13 -50.74
CA MET A 373 221.61 24.65 -50.84
C MET A 373 220.31 24.04 -51.41
N PHE A 374 219.77 24.66 -52.46
CA PHE A 374 218.52 24.32 -53.18
C PHE A 374 218.55 22.93 -53.88
N SER A 375 217.42 22.25 -54.22
CA SER A 375 215.95 22.52 -54.11
C SER A 375 215.10 21.25 -54.46
N ALA A 376 213.83 21.10 -54.01
CA ALA A 376 212.98 19.90 -54.28
C ALA A 376 211.41 20.08 -54.24
N PRO A 377 210.60 19.16 -54.85
CA PRO A 377 209.12 18.94 -54.72
C PRO A 377 208.76 17.75 -53.77
N GLY A 378 207.55 17.16 -53.60
CA GLY A 378 206.17 17.24 -54.21
C GLY A 378 205.79 16.00 -55.07
N LEU A 379 204.56 15.43 -55.15
CA LEU A 379 203.21 15.67 -54.56
C LEU A 379 202.24 14.44 -54.86
N PHE A 380 201.02 14.37 -54.25
CA PHE A 380 199.90 13.36 -54.45
C PHE A 380 200.10 11.95 -53.81
N ASP A 381 199.11 11.13 -53.39
CA ASP A 381 197.62 11.17 -53.15
C ASP A 381 197.30 10.09 -52.06
N ASP A 382 196.18 10.12 -51.29
CA ASP A 382 196.08 9.35 -50.00
C ASP A 382 194.74 8.58 -49.68
N VAL A 383 194.79 7.65 -48.71
CA VAL A 383 193.86 6.53 -48.33
C VAL A 383 193.10 6.74 -46.98
N ASP A 384 192.22 5.87 -46.42
CA ASP A 384 191.15 4.91 -46.81
C ASP A 384 190.49 4.36 -45.48
N LEU A 385 189.41 3.54 -45.56
CA LEU A 385 188.74 2.70 -44.52
C LEU A 385 187.55 3.25 -43.65
N GLU A 386 186.42 2.51 -43.77
CA GLU A 386 185.43 2.05 -42.76
C GLU A 386 184.40 2.96 -42.00
N ASP A 387 183.12 2.77 -42.39
CA ASP A 387 181.95 2.34 -41.58
C ASP A 387 180.73 3.27 -41.25
N ASP A 388 179.57 2.59 -41.33
CA ASP A 388 178.20 2.72 -40.80
C ASP A 388 177.20 3.88 -41.02
N ARG A 389 176.01 3.45 -41.47
CA ARG A 389 174.62 3.93 -41.26
C ARG A 389 174.28 5.43 -41.19
N SER A 390 173.57 5.88 -42.23
CA SER A 390 172.28 6.57 -42.05
C SER A 390 171.37 6.37 -43.28
N ASP A 391 170.08 6.05 -43.08
CA ASP A 391 169.01 6.72 -43.84
C ASP A 391 167.58 6.51 -43.28
N GLN A 392 166.72 7.44 -43.66
CA GLN A 392 165.51 7.92 -43.00
C GLN A 392 164.22 7.05 -43.03
N ILE A 393 163.46 7.15 -41.91
CA ILE A 393 161.99 7.37 -41.84
C ILE A 393 160.98 6.21 -42.02
N LYS A 394 159.99 6.21 -41.09
CA LYS A 394 158.64 5.59 -41.06
C LYS A 394 158.43 4.13 -40.60
N ALA A 395 157.43 4.02 -39.71
CA ALA A 395 156.40 2.97 -39.56
C ALA A 395 156.55 1.87 -38.47
N ALA A 396 155.83 2.11 -37.37
CA ALA A 396 154.84 1.21 -36.74
C ALA A 396 155.26 -0.13 -36.09
N ALA A 397 155.33 -0.13 -34.75
CA ALA A 397 154.87 -1.25 -33.91
C ALA A 397 154.66 -0.86 -32.41
N TYR A 398 153.41 -0.59 -31.99
CA TYR A 398 152.82 -0.83 -30.64
C TYR A 398 153.55 -0.28 -29.36
N PRO A 399 153.03 -0.42 -28.10
CA PRO A 399 151.75 -0.94 -27.61
C PRO A 399 151.00 0.06 -26.66
N THR A 400 150.23 -0.49 -25.69
CA THR A 400 149.71 0.09 -24.42
C THR A 400 148.50 1.05 -24.40
N GLU A 401 147.37 0.46 -23.97
CA GLU A 401 146.31 0.94 -23.06
C GLU A 401 145.77 2.40 -23.05
N LYS A 402 144.42 2.47 -23.13
CA LYS A 402 143.51 3.38 -22.38
C LYS A 402 143.76 4.90 -22.45
N ILE A 403 142.99 5.57 -23.30
CA ILE A 403 141.91 6.54 -22.94
C ILE A 403 141.28 7.06 -24.24
N GLY A 404 139.97 7.30 -24.27
CA GLY A 404 139.29 7.88 -25.43
C GLY A 404 137.77 7.71 -25.37
N SER A 405 137.01 8.75 -25.76
CA SER A 405 135.55 8.72 -25.72
C SER A 405 134.92 9.61 -26.79
N LYS A 406 133.78 9.15 -27.33
CA LYS A 406 132.75 9.90 -28.09
C LYS A 406 133.13 10.48 -29.46
N GLU A 407 132.79 9.70 -30.47
CA GLU A 407 132.08 10.06 -31.71
C GLU A 407 131.40 8.74 -32.17
N GLU A 408 130.18 8.66 -32.70
CA GLU A 408 129.05 9.61 -32.87
C GLU A 408 127.84 9.14 -31.98
N LEU A 409 126.79 9.88 -31.63
CA LEU A 409 126.19 11.14 -32.09
C LEU A 409 125.32 11.10 -33.37
N GLU A 410 124.66 9.97 -33.64
CA GLU A 410 123.38 9.82 -34.36
C GLU A 410 122.90 8.38 -34.05
N LYS A 411 121.68 8.06 -33.58
CA LYS A 411 120.36 8.63 -33.90
C LYS A 411 119.49 8.87 -32.67
N LEU A 412 118.69 9.93 -32.73
CA LEU A 412 117.63 10.26 -31.78
C LEU A 412 116.24 9.87 -32.32
N LYS A 413 115.28 9.66 -31.40
CA LYS A 413 113.82 9.95 -31.50
C LYS A 413 113.02 9.51 -32.74
N ALA A 414 112.23 8.45 -32.60
CA ALA A 414 110.87 8.23 -33.17
C ALA A 414 110.32 6.90 -32.61
N ALA A 415 109.02 6.62 -32.41
CA ALA A 415 107.75 7.37 -32.39
C ALA A 415 106.89 6.68 -31.29
N GLU A 416 106.00 7.33 -30.52
CA GLU A 416 104.74 8.03 -30.84
C GLU A 416 103.63 7.16 -31.49
N GLY A 417 102.38 7.37 -31.05
CA GLY A 417 101.20 6.53 -31.41
C GLY A 417 100.32 6.17 -30.20
N SER A 418 99.86 7.08 -29.35
CA SER A 418 98.74 8.02 -29.57
C SER A 418 97.35 7.38 -29.79
N ALA A 419 96.45 7.73 -28.86
CA ALA A 419 95.05 8.13 -29.08
C ALA A 419 93.91 7.08 -29.27
N GLN A 420 92.62 7.36 -28.96
CA GLN A 420 91.99 8.33 -28.03
C GLN A 420 90.43 8.15 -27.98
N LYS A 421 89.82 7.98 -26.77
CA LYS A 421 88.37 8.19 -26.45
C LYS A 421 87.36 7.24 -27.20
N LYS A 422 86.08 7.06 -26.83
CA LYS A 422 85.23 7.46 -25.67
C LYS A 422 84.02 6.50 -25.52
N SER A 423 83.43 6.41 -24.32
CA SER A 423 82.01 6.09 -23.97
C SER A 423 81.16 5.10 -24.80
N GLY A 424 80.39 4.18 -24.19
CA GLY A 424 80.22 3.85 -22.77
C GLY A 424 78.86 3.20 -22.41
N THR A 425 78.66 3.03 -21.09
CA THR A 425 77.38 2.77 -20.40
C THR A 425 76.82 1.35 -20.35
N SER A 426 76.60 0.91 -19.10
CA SER A 426 75.85 -0.25 -18.59
C SER A 426 74.75 -0.86 -19.49
N GLY A 427 74.81 -2.17 -19.69
CA GLY A 427 73.69 -3.03 -20.07
C GLY A 427 73.50 -4.15 -19.05
N LYS A 428 72.26 -4.59 -18.78
CA LYS A 428 71.90 -5.38 -17.60
C LYS A 428 71.06 -6.64 -17.92
N ASP A 429 71.45 -7.76 -17.32
CA ASP A 429 70.70 -8.98 -16.95
C ASP A 429 69.59 -9.53 -17.87
N ASN A 430 70.00 -10.40 -18.80
CA ASN A 430 69.67 -11.84 -18.82
C ASN A 430 68.21 -12.35 -18.52
N LYS A 431 67.53 -12.79 -19.60
CA LYS A 431 66.69 -14.00 -19.75
C LYS A 431 65.40 -14.25 -18.92
N THR A 432 64.25 -14.12 -19.61
CA THR A 432 63.32 -15.19 -20.07
C THR A 432 63.52 -16.64 -19.54
N ASP A 433 62.52 -17.49 -19.24
CA ASP A 433 61.02 -17.43 -19.21
C ASP A 433 60.54 -18.30 -17.99
N GLU A 434 59.32 -18.80 -17.73
CA GLU A 434 57.99 -18.94 -18.39
C GLU A 434 56.91 -19.11 -17.24
N GLN A 435 55.63 -19.55 -17.31
CA GLN A 435 54.68 -20.15 -18.28
C GLN A 435 53.22 -19.90 -17.79
N GLY A 436 52.25 -19.75 -18.71
CA GLY A 436 50.79 -19.87 -18.46
C GLY A 436 50.07 -18.66 -17.80
N ASP A 437 48.77 -18.42 -17.99
CA ASP A 437 47.79 -18.97 -18.95
C ASP A 437 46.71 -17.89 -19.28
N LYS A 438 45.78 -18.19 -20.20
CA LYS A 438 44.85 -17.27 -20.88
C LYS A 438 43.79 -16.58 -19.99
N PRO A 439 43.16 -15.51 -20.50
CA PRO A 439 41.76 -15.71 -20.91
C PRO A 439 41.41 -15.19 -22.33
N ALA A 440 40.28 -15.70 -22.84
CA ALA A 440 39.58 -15.35 -24.08
C ALA A 440 38.07 -15.62 -23.85
N ALA A 441 37.08 -15.12 -24.61
CA ALA A 441 36.95 -13.95 -25.51
C ALA A 441 35.43 -13.72 -25.79
N SER A 442 35.06 -12.58 -26.37
CA SER A 442 33.89 -12.31 -27.25
C SER A 442 32.50 -12.99 -27.04
N GLY A 443 31.41 -12.22 -27.14
CA GLY A 443 30.22 -12.70 -27.90
C GLY A 443 28.79 -12.29 -27.46
N GLN A 444 28.21 -11.32 -28.16
CA GLN A 444 26.84 -11.29 -28.75
C GLN A 444 25.53 -11.67 -27.99
N GLN A 445 24.58 -10.71 -28.04
CA GLN A 445 23.17 -10.80 -28.50
C GLN A 445 22.07 -11.64 -27.78
N ALA A 446 21.01 -10.89 -27.38
CA ALA A 446 19.58 -11.06 -27.73
C ALA A 446 18.66 -12.17 -27.15
N ALA A 447 17.56 -11.69 -26.52
CA ALA A 447 16.14 -12.07 -26.68
C ALA A 447 15.57 -13.48 -26.32
N GLY A 448 14.42 -13.48 -25.64
CA GLY A 448 13.53 -14.62 -25.28
C GLY A 448 12.86 -14.34 -23.91
N GLN A 449 11.53 -14.24 -23.73
CA GLN A 449 10.46 -15.27 -23.79
C GLN A 449 10.65 -16.41 -22.76
N SER A 450 9.68 -16.84 -21.94
CA SER A 450 8.24 -16.49 -21.72
C SER A 450 7.93 -16.66 -20.18
N SER A 451 6.72 -16.56 -19.58
CA SER A 451 5.37 -17.03 -19.96
C SER A 451 4.21 -16.49 -19.07
N ASP A 452 3.02 -16.41 -19.69
CA ASP A 452 1.64 -16.70 -19.18
C ASP A 452 0.90 -15.99 -18.01
N ALA A 453 -0.45 -16.14 -18.10
CA ALA A 453 -1.50 -15.98 -17.06
C ALA A 453 -2.06 -14.58 -16.66
N LYS A 454 -3.02 -14.09 -17.46
CA LYS A 454 -4.46 -13.86 -17.11
C LYS A 454 -4.86 -13.89 -15.60
N THR A 455 -5.72 -13.03 -15.04
CA THR A 455 -6.70 -12.03 -15.59
C THR A 455 -7.17 -11.02 -14.53
N ALA A 456 -7.81 -9.91 -14.96
CA ALA A 456 -8.90 -9.14 -14.30
C ALA A 456 -8.77 -8.76 -12.80
N GLN A 457 -8.54 -7.47 -12.48
CA GLN A 457 -9.60 -6.48 -12.15
C GLN A 457 -10.48 -6.81 -10.93
N ALA A 458 -10.18 -6.19 -9.78
CA ALA A 458 -11.13 -5.99 -8.68
C ALA A 458 -11.83 -4.62 -8.82
N LYS A 459 -13.12 -4.54 -8.50
CA LYS A 459 -13.95 -3.31 -8.61
C LYS A 459 -14.11 -2.61 -7.26
N SER A 460 -14.41 -1.31 -7.34
CA SER A 460 -14.89 -0.48 -6.23
C SER A 460 -16.44 -0.50 -6.12
N ALA A 461 -16.91 0.00 -4.97
CA ALA A 461 -18.24 0.54 -4.67
C ALA A 461 -19.44 -0.40 -4.37
N GLY A 462 -20.20 -0.01 -3.33
CA GLY A 462 -21.67 -0.13 -3.28
C GLY A 462 -22.26 -1.23 -2.37
N PRO A 463 -22.98 -0.87 -1.28
CA PRO A 463 -23.73 -1.84 -0.48
C PRO A 463 -25.18 -2.08 -0.95
N GLN A 464 -25.74 -3.15 -0.39
CA GLN A 464 -27.10 -3.73 -0.45
C GLN A 464 -28.28 -2.75 -0.18
N PRO A 465 -29.56 -3.09 -0.48
CA PRO A 465 -30.24 -4.31 0.02
C PRO A 465 -31.15 -5.11 -0.94
N ASP A 466 -31.31 -6.39 -0.63
CA ASP A 466 -32.24 -7.33 -1.29
C ASP A 466 -33.64 -7.33 -0.66
N ASN A 467 -34.69 -7.41 -1.50
CA ASN A 467 -36.08 -7.49 -1.07
C ASN A 467 -36.64 -8.90 -1.30
N LYS A 468 -36.84 -9.68 -0.22
CA LYS A 468 -37.34 -11.06 -0.31
C LYS A 468 -38.87 -11.14 -0.30
N LYS A 469 -39.45 -11.48 -1.46
CA LYS A 469 -40.77 -12.13 -1.56
C LYS A 469 -40.73 -13.30 -2.53
N ASN A 470 -40.83 -14.52 -2.01
CA ASN A 470 -41.58 -15.60 -2.63
C ASN A 470 -42.09 -16.56 -1.53
N GLY A 471 -43.16 -17.31 -1.78
CA GLY A 471 -43.85 -18.07 -0.74
C GLY A 471 -44.08 -19.55 -1.04
N GLN A 472 -44.79 -20.19 -0.11
CA GLN A 472 -45.61 -21.39 -0.32
C GLN A 472 -44.91 -22.72 -0.70
N VAL A 473 -44.54 -23.49 0.34
CA VAL A 473 -44.79 -24.96 0.39
C VAL A 473 -45.28 -25.30 1.81
N GLY A 474 -46.12 -26.33 1.96
CA GLY A 474 -46.71 -26.73 3.24
C GLY A 474 -45.80 -27.61 4.13
N GLY A 475 -46.30 -27.95 5.32
CA GLY A 475 -45.64 -28.84 6.30
C GLY A 475 -45.71 -30.35 5.94
N PRO A 476 -45.56 -31.28 6.90
CA PRO A 476 -46.07 -31.19 8.28
C PRO A 476 -45.06 -31.51 9.40
N SER A 477 -45.42 -31.23 10.66
CA SER A 477 -44.90 -31.99 11.83
C SER A 477 -45.76 -31.85 13.10
N GLN A 478 -46.33 -32.99 13.51
CA GLN A 478 -46.52 -33.47 14.89
C GLN A 478 -46.96 -32.47 15.99
N ALA A 479 -48.24 -32.54 16.35
CA ALA A 479 -48.70 -32.10 17.67
C ALA A 479 -48.29 -33.11 18.76
N LYS A 480 -47.88 -32.60 19.93
CA LYS A 480 -47.85 -33.34 21.20
C LYS A 480 -48.82 -32.68 22.17
N ASN A 481 -49.74 -33.44 22.75
CA ASN A 481 -50.30 -33.14 24.07
C ASN A 481 -51.02 -34.38 24.64
N PRO A 482 -50.66 -34.86 25.84
CA PRO A 482 -51.41 -35.88 26.55
C PRO A 482 -51.99 -35.33 27.87
N ASN A 483 -53.31 -35.11 27.94
CA ASN A 483 -54.10 -35.25 29.17
C ASN A 483 -55.60 -35.05 28.91
N SER A 484 -56.40 -35.64 29.83
CA SER A 484 -57.85 -35.49 30.01
C SER A 484 -58.74 -36.01 28.87
#